data_AF-A0A971KBS9-F1
#
_entry.id   AF-A0A971KBS9-F1
#
_cell.length_a   1.000
_cell.length_b   1.000
_cell.length_c   1.000
_cell.angle_alpha   90.00
_cell.angle_beta   90.00
_cell.angle_gamma   90.00
#
_symmetry.space_group_name_H-M   'P 1'
#
loop_
_entity.id
_entity.type
_entity.pdbx_description
1 polymer ?
#
loop_
_entity_poly.entity_id
_entity_poly.type
_entity_poly.pdbx_seq_one_letter_code
_entity_poly.pdbx_strand_id
1 'polypeptide(L)'
;MAAPCWPFIPCPWRRIRLVTLQYDVTVGDLVELRKLHPCGSKIWRVTRIGADIGIKCQGCGRHVMLPRRGYFKGVKKVLEPGASQPAAADDEPR
;
A
#
# COMPACT_ATOMS: atom_id res chain seq x y z
N MET A 1 40.35 -15.44 -47.22
CA MET A 1 39.03 -14.81 -47.48
C MET A 1 38.19 -14.98 -46.22
N ALA A 2 38.27 -14.02 -45.30
CA ALA A 2 37.66 -14.07 -43.96
C ALA A 2 36.54 -13.04 -43.91
N ALA A 3 35.37 -13.47 -43.41
CA ALA A 3 34.15 -12.69 -43.35
C ALA A 3 34.30 -11.46 -42.43
N PRO A 4 33.67 -10.32 -42.80
CA PRO A 4 33.82 -9.03 -42.11
C PRO A 4 33.11 -8.98 -40.75
N CYS A 5 33.82 -8.43 -39.77
CA CYS A 5 33.39 -8.11 -38.42
C CYS A 5 32.36 -6.97 -38.47
N TRP A 6 31.10 -7.21 -38.09
CA TRP A 6 30.07 -6.17 -38.00
C TRP A 6 29.87 -5.71 -36.55
N PRO A 7 30.00 -4.40 -36.25
CA PRO A 7 29.95 -3.86 -34.90
C PRO A 7 28.55 -3.31 -34.56
N PHE A 8 27.53 -4.14 -34.36
CA PHE A 8 26.17 -3.61 -34.05
C PHE A 8 25.31 -4.62 -33.28
N ILE A 9 25.49 -4.70 -31.96
CA ILE A 9 24.43 -5.22 -31.05
C ILE A 9 24.20 -4.17 -29.97
N PRO A 10 23.18 -3.30 -30.11
CA PRO A 10 22.75 -2.44 -29.03
C PRO A 10 21.99 -3.31 -28.03
N CYS A 11 22.55 -3.52 -26.83
CA CYS A 11 21.89 -4.26 -25.77
C CYS A 11 20.67 -3.45 -25.25
N PRO A 12 19.42 -3.94 -25.38
CA PRO A 12 18.22 -3.13 -25.14
C PRO A 12 17.79 -3.08 -23.64
N TRP A 13 18.68 -3.39 -22.71
CA TRP A 13 18.34 -3.78 -21.34
C TRP A 13 18.77 -2.76 -20.28
N ARG A 14 18.13 -1.59 -20.25
CA ARG A 14 17.91 -0.89 -18.96
C ARG A 14 16.98 0.31 -19.12
N ARG A 15 15.74 0.03 -19.50
CA ARG A 15 14.66 0.96 -19.20
C ARG A 15 14.10 0.60 -17.82
N ILE A 16 14.73 1.11 -16.78
CA ILE A 16 14.16 1.10 -15.42
C ILE A 16 12.92 1.99 -15.51
N ARG A 17 11.76 1.39 -15.80
CA ARG A 17 10.46 2.04 -15.66
C ARG A 17 10.22 2.15 -14.16
N LEU A 18 10.60 3.30 -13.60
CA LEU A 18 10.09 3.77 -12.32
C LEU A 18 8.56 3.94 -12.49
N VAL A 19 7.81 2.89 -12.17
CA VAL A 19 6.35 2.95 -12.12
C VAL A 19 5.99 3.57 -10.78
N THR A 20 5.91 4.89 -10.77
CA THR A 20 5.39 5.70 -9.66
C THR A 20 3.87 5.51 -9.60
N LEU A 21 3.40 4.36 -9.10
CA LEU A 21 2.03 4.18 -8.65
C LEU A 21 1.94 4.71 -7.21
N GLN A 22 1.82 6.03 -7.09
CA GLN A 22 1.75 6.73 -5.82
C GLN A 22 0.29 7.08 -5.55
N TYR A 23 -0.42 6.17 -4.90
CA TYR A 23 -1.65 6.50 -4.19
C TYR A 23 -1.23 6.87 -2.76
N ASP A 24 -1.44 8.13 -2.39
CA ASP A 24 -1.17 8.63 -1.06
C ASP A 24 -2.22 8.05 -0.10
N VAL A 25 -1.79 7.06 0.68
CA VAL A 25 -2.58 6.50 1.79
C VAL A 25 -2.22 7.31 3.02
N THR A 26 -3.20 7.62 3.86
CA THR A 26 -2.98 8.27 5.14
C THR A 26 -3.38 7.39 6.32
N VAL A 27 -2.74 7.59 7.47
CA VAL A 27 -3.09 6.83 8.67
C VAL A 27 -4.47 7.27 9.11
N GLY A 28 -5.35 6.30 9.39
CA GLY A 28 -6.74 6.55 9.72
C GLY A 28 -7.70 6.37 8.54
N ASP A 29 -7.21 6.17 7.31
CA ASP A 29 -8.07 5.89 6.15
C ASP A 29 -8.98 4.68 6.41
N LEU A 30 -10.26 4.84 6.12
CA LEU A 30 -11.25 3.78 6.17
C LEU A 30 -11.47 3.25 4.74
N VAL A 31 -11.10 2.00 4.50
CA VAL A 31 -11.09 1.39 3.18
C VAL A 31 -11.91 0.11 3.13
N GLU A 32 -12.53 -0.14 1.98
CA GLU A 32 -13.20 -1.41 1.69
C GLU A 32 -12.28 -2.28 0.83
N LEU A 33 -11.92 -3.47 1.32
CA LEU A 33 -11.17 -4.46 0.56
C LEU A 33 -12.12 -5.35 -0.25
N ARG A 34 -11.64 -5.86 -1.39
CA ARG A 34 -12.34 -6.86 -2.22
C ARG A 34 -12.42 -8.22 -1.52
N LYS A 35 -11.38 -8.57 -0.76
CA LYS A 35 -11.33 -9.82 0.01
C LYS A 35 -12.08 -9.63 1.33
N LEU A 36 -12.99 -10.55 1.62
CA LEU A 36 -13.70 -10.59 2.90
C LEU A 36 -12.73 -11.04 3.99
N HIS A 37 -12.80 -10.41 5.17
CA HIS A 37 -12.14 -10.95 6.35
C HIS A 37 -12.90 -12.19 6.84
N PRO A 38 -12.25 -13.21 7.43
CA PRO A 38 -12.92 -14.36 8.05
C PRO A 38 -14.00 -14.01 9.08
N CYS A 39 -14.06 -12.78 9.60
CA CYS A 39 -15.14 -12.32 10.48
C CYS A 39 -16.39 -11.80 9.75
N GLY A 40 -16.42 -11.80 8.41
CA GLY A 40 -17.54 -11.28 7.61
C GLY A 40 -17.49 -9.78 7.31
N SER A 41 -16.56 -9.03 7.92
CA SER A 41 -16.35 -7.61 7.61
C SER A 41 -15.40 -7.41 6.42
N LYS A 42 -15.71 -6.38 5.62
CA LYS A 42 -14.87 -5.93 4.49
C LYS A 42 -14.27 -4.53 4.69
N ILE A 43 -14.57 -3.93 5.85
CA ILE A 43 -14.14 -2.59 6.23
C ILE A 43 -12.87 -2.70 7.06
N TRP A 44 -11.87 -1.93 6.64
CA TRP A 44 -10.55 -1.90 7.23
C TRP A 44 -10.13 -0.46 7.49
N ARG A 45 -9.45 -0.22 8.60
CA ARG A 45 -8.86 1.07 8.94
C ARG A 45 -7.35 0.97 8.84
N VAL A 46 -6.70 1.90 8.14
CA VAL A 46 -5.24 1.96 8.06
C VAL A 46 -4.69 2.45 9.38
N THR A 47 -3.79 1.68 9.99
CA THR A 47 -3.17 2.03 11.28
C THR A 47 -1.70 2.39 11.14
N ARG A 48 -0.98 1.77 10.20
CA ARG A 48 0.46 2.00 9.99
C ARG A 48 0.76 2.09 8.51
N ILE A 49 1.62 3.03 8.14
CA ILE A 49 2.17 3.17 6.79
C ILE A 49 3.69 3.06 6.86
N GLY A 50 4.26 2.14 6.09
CA GLY A 50 5.70 1.92 5.98
C GLY A 50 6.03 1.08 4.75
N ALA A 51 7.00 0.16 4.88
CA ALA A 51 7.28 -0.86 3.86
C ALA A 51 6.05 -1.75 3.59
N ASP A 52 5.41 -2.18 4.68
CA ASP A 52 4.11 -2.83 4.69
C ASP A 52 3.03 -1.89 5.25
N ILE A 53 1.80 -2.10 4.82
CA ILE A 53 0.64 -1.34 5.27
C ILE A 53 -0.07 -2.17 6.34
N GLY A 54 -0.15 -1.62 7.54
CA GLY A 54 -0.90 -2.21 8.64
C GLY A 54 -2.35 -1.75 8.59
N ILE A 55 -3.28 -2.70 8.53
CA ILE A 55 -4.72 -2.43 8.55
C ILE A 55 -5.40 -3.17 9.70
N LYS A 56 -6.39 -2.53 10.31
CA LYS A 56 -7.22 -3.06 11.38
C LYS A 56 -8.63 -3.33 10.85
N CYS A 57 -9.14 -4.53 11.07
CA CYS A 57 -10.53 -4.84 10.73
C CYS A 57 -11.47 -4.12 11.71
N GLN A 58 -12.48 -3.41 11.19
CA GLN A 58 -13.46 -2.71 12.05
C GLN A 58 -14.48 -3.63 12.72
N GLY A 59 -14.67 -4.86 12.21
CA GLY A 59 -15.63 -5.80 12.79
C GLY A 59 -15.07 -6.63 13.95
N CYS A 60 -13.79 -7.02 13.90
CA CYS A 60 -13.17 -7.86 14.93
C CYS A 60 -11.93 -7.25 15.59
N GLY A 61 -11.50 -6.07 15.15
CA GLY A 61 -10.33 -5.39 15.71
C GLY A 61 -8.98 -6.03 15.40
N ARG A 62 -8.92 -7.09 14.59
CA ARG A 62 -7.65 -7.77 14.26
C ARG A 62 -6.81 -6.93 13.32
N HIS A 63 -5.51 -6.85 13.62
CA HIS A 63 -4.52 -6.15 12.80
C HIS A 63 -3.82 -7.13 11.86
N VAL A 64 -3.68 -6.75 10.60
CA VAL A 64 -2.99 -7.52 9.56
C VAL A 64 -2.01 -6.60 8.84
N MET A 65 -0.80 -7.11 8.60
CA MET A 65 0.20 -6.44 7.77
C MET A 65 0.10 -6.99 6.36
N LEU A 66 -0.07 -6.09 5.37
CA LEU A 66 -0.05 -6.45 3.97
C LEU A 66 1.07 -5.72 3.23
N PRO A 67 1.71 -6.37 2.25
CA PRO A 67 2.66 -5.68 1.39
C PRO A 67 1.93 -4.60 0.59
N ARG A 68 2.59 -3.46 0.40
CA ARG A 68 2.04 -2.29 -0.30
C ARG A 68 1.36 -2.63 -1.63
N ARG A 69 1.99 -3.50 -2.43
CA ARG A 69 1.43 -3.97 -3.72
C ARG A 69 0.15 -4.79 -3.56
N GLY A 70 0.08 -5.61 -2.51
CA GLY A 70 -1.09 -6.43 -2.19
C GLY A 70 -2.26 -5.59 -1.72
N TYR A 71 -1.99 -4.56 -0.91
CA TYR A 71 -2.99 -3.59 -0.47
C TYR A 71 -3.66 -2.89 -1.66
N PHE A 72 -2.89 -2.25 -2.54
CA PHE A 72 -3.48 -1.51 -3.67
C PHE A 72 -4.27 -2.37 -4.64
N LYS A 73 -3.86 -3.64 -4.85
CA LYS A 73 -4.65 -4.59 -5.64
C LYS A 73 -5.95 -5.00 -4.94
N GLY A 74 -5.95 -4.99 -3.62
CA GLY A 74 -7.06 -5.44 -2.78
C GLY A 74 -8.09 -4.36 -2.46
N VAL A 75 -7.71 -3.08 -2.47
CA VAL A 75 -8.64 -1.97 -2.21
C VAL A 75 -9.69 -1.89 -3.32
N LYS A 76 -10.96 -1.83 -2.92
CA LYS A 76 -12.10 -1.61 -3.82
C LYS A 76 -12.47 -0.14 -3.88
N LYS A 77 -12.59 0.49 -2.70
CA LYS A 77 -12.87 1.93 -2.54
C LYS A 77 -12.33 2.43 -1.20
N VAL A 78 -11.98 3.71 -1.16
CA VAL A 78 -11.75 4.44 0.08
C VAL A 78 -13.08 5.06 0.48
N LEU A 79 -13.54 4.77 1.69
CA LEU A 79 -14.81 5.25 2.24
C LEU A 79 -14.62 6.61 2.88
N GLU A 80 -13.59 6.73 3.71
CA GLU A 80 -13.24 7.97 4.41
C GLU A 80 -11.73 8.14 4.37
N PRO A 81 -11.20 9.21 3.73
CA PRO A 81 -9.81 9.59 3.91
C PRO A 81 -9.63 10.03 5.36
N GLY A 82 -8.54 9.57 5.98
CA GLY A 82 -8.14 9.88 7.35
C GLY A 82 -7.78 11.35 7.48
N ALA A 83 -8.78 12.23 7.47
CA ALA A 83 -8.62 13.61 7.87
C ALA A 83 -8.32 13.61 9.37
N SER A 84 -7.08 13.94 9.71
CA SER A 84 -6.63 14.35 11.05
C SER A 84 -6.99 13.39 12.18
N GLN A 85 -6.00 12.61 12.66
CA GLN A 85 -6.06 12.20 14.06
C GLN A 85 -6.13 13.49 14.89
N PRO A 86 -7.19 13.73 15.70
CA PRO A 86 -7.13 14.80 16.66
C PRO A 86 -5.99 14.44 17.61
N ALA A 87 -5.02 15.34 17.71
CA ALA A 87 -4.05 15.32 18.79
C ALA A 87 -4.83 15.22 20.11
N ALA A 88 -4.80 14.06 20.75
CA ALA A 88 -4.77 14.04 22.21
C ALA A 88 -3.40 14.68 22.53
N ALA A 89 -3.26 15.93 22.99
CA ALA A 89 -3.98 16.61 24.07
C ALA A 89 -4.05 15.73 25.32
N ASP A 90 -2.94 15.80 26.08
CA ASP A 90 -2.81 15.73 27.55
C ASP A 90 -3.09 14.36 28.22
N ASP A 91 -2.23 13.76 29.05
CA ASP A 91 -1.66 14.25 30.32
C ASP A 91 -0.45 13.35 30.72
N GLU A 92 0.73 13.93 30.90
CA GLU A 92 1.89 13.29 31.55
C GLU A 92 1.90 13.69 33.03
N PRO A 93 1.52 12.81 33.98
CA PRO A 93 1.93 12.98 35.36
C PRO A 93 3.21 12.16 35.60
N ARG A 94 4.30 12.94 35.69
CA ARG A 94 5.60 12.76 36.36
C ARG A 94 5.85 11.50 37.19
#